data_AF-A0A1H4VL21-F1
#
_entry.id   AF-A0A1H4VL21-F1
#
_cell.length_a   1.000
_cell.length_b   1.000
_cell.length_c   1.000
_cell.angle_alpha   90.00
_cell.angle_beta   90.00
_cell.angle_gamma   90.00
#
_symmetry.space_group_name_H-M   'P 1'
#
loop_
_entity.id
_entity.type
_entity.pdbx_description
1 polymer ?
#
loop_
_entity_poly.entity_id
_entity_poly.type
_entity_poly.pdbx_seq_one_letter_code
_entity_poly.pdbx_strand_id
1 'polypeptide(L)'
;MKRKVVFVIFLVIMGTSLILNIGYSYNIHNLNGTNMRIHSSLEQDVKRLSEKLASTSLIIENLKSENDKLTANYKYITGNLHTMQVEDEANIYKIRKIIDNLPGVSKKLAFIKELRNEKGVYYLVFDYVNWFHGDDAKKAAQEDNNPNAASLSNNFYIRNEIIENDKVVLRNDAMIYELNGALLKYIAFNDFVSEKTNLVDRLFNIVIVTDKITLLEEQYRP
;
A
#
# COMPACT_ATOMS: atom_id res chain seq x y z
N MET A 1 -94.69 47.18 39.74
CA MET A 1 -94.13 46.09 38.91
C MET A 1 -92.76 46.40 38.31
N LYS A 2 -92.55 47.57 37.66
CA LYS A 2 -91.29 47.90 36.96
C LYS A 2 -89.99 47.83 37.78
N ARG A 3 -89.97 48.27 39.05
CA ARG A 3 -88.76 48.24 39.91
C ARG A 3 -88.25 46.83 40.25
N LYS A 4 -89.15 45.85 40.39
CA LYS A 4 -88.76 44.45 40.68
C LYS A 4 -88.10 43.80 39.46
N VAL A 5 -88.57 44.11 38.26
CA VAL A 5 -87.99 43.61 37.00
C VAL A 5 -86.57 44.14 36.79
N VAL A 6 -86.34 45.43 37.04
CA VAL A 6 -84.99 46.04 36.94
C VAL A 6 -84.00 45.40 37.92
N PHE A 7 -84.43 45.12 39.15
CA PHE A 7 -83.58 44.47 40.16
C PHE A 7 -83.19 43.04 39.77
N VAL A 8 -84.13 42.27 39.21
CA VAL A 8 -83.84 40.90 38.72
C VAL A 8 -82.86 40.93 37.54
N ILE A 9 -83.03 41.86 36.59
CA ILE A 9 -82.09 42.03 35.48
C ILE A 9 -80.69 42.37 35.98
N PHE A 10 -80.58 43.27 36.97
CA PHE A 10 -79.30 43.63 37.56
C PHE A 10 -78.61 42.45 38.25
N LEU A 11 -79.35 41.62 38.99
CA LEU A 11 -78.81 40.40 39.60
C LEU A 11 -78.33 39.38 38.57
N VAL A 12 -79.03 39.23 37.45
CA VAL A 12 -78.60 38.36 36.34
C VAL A 12 -77.31 38.89 35.70
N ILE A 13 -77.20 40.21 35.49
CA ILE A 13 -75.98 40.83 34.95
C ILE A 13 -74.80 40.67 35.93
N MET A 14 -75.02 40.87 37.23
CA MET A 14 -73.98 40.64 38.23
C MET A 14 -73.58 39.16 38.32
N GLY A 15 -74.55 38.24 38.32
CA GLY A 15 -74.29 36.80 38.37
C GLY A 15 -73.50 36.31 37.16
N THR A 16 -73.88 36.74 35.95
CA THR A 16 -73.15 36.42 34.72
C THR A 16 -71.75 37.02 34.69
N SER A 17 -71.58 38.26 35.15
CA SER A 17 -70.27 38.90 35.27
C SER A 17 -69.34 38.17 36.26
N LEU A 18 -69.87 37.73 37.42
CA LEU A 18 -69.11 36.96 38.40
C LEU A 18 -68.67 35.59 37.85
N ILE A 19 -69.56 34.87 37.16
CA ILE A 19 -69.26 33.57 36.56
C ILE A 19 -68.17 33.72 35.48
N LEU A 20 -68.27 34.74 34.63
CA LEU A 20 -67.25 35.03 33.62
C LEU A 20 -65.90 35.33 34.29
N ASN A 21 -65.87 36.17 35.33
CA ASN A 21 -64.64 36.54 36.01
C ASN A 21 -63.97 35.34 36.72
N ILE A 22 -64.76 34.46 37.34
CA ILE A 22 -64.26 33.20 37.93
C ILE A 22 -63.69 32.29 36.83
N GLY A 23 -64.39 32.15 35.69
CA GLY A 23 -63.91 31.38 34.55
C GLY A 23 -62.60 31.91 33.96
N TYR A 24 -62.49 33.24 33.82
CA TYR A 24 -61.25 33.91 33.40
C TYR A 24 -60.11 33.68 34.40
N SER A 25 -60.37 33.85 35.71
CA SER A 25 -59.37 33.62 36.75
C SER A 25 -58.89 32.17 36.78
N TYR A 26 -59.78 31.20 36.59
CA TYR A 26 -59.43 29.77 36.54
C TYR A 26 -58.55 29.46 35.32
N ASN A 27 -58.91 29.98 34.13
CA ASN A 27 -58.12 29.80 32.92
C ASN A 27 -56.74 30.44 33.05
N ILE A 28 -56.63 31.65 33.61
CA ILE A 28 -55.34 32.32 33.84
C ILE A 28 -54.48 31.51 34.82
N HIS A 29 -55.05 31.01 35.91
CA HIS A 29 -54.31 30.18 36.87
C HIS A 29 -53.80 28.87 36.23
N ASN A 30 -54.63 28.21 35.42
CA ASN A 30 -54.23 26.97 34.73
C ASN A 30 -53.16 27.23 33.65
N LEU A 31 -53.26 28.34 32.92
CA LEU A 31 -52.25 28.80 31.96
C LEU A 31 -50.91 29.07 32.66
N ASN A 32 -50.93 29.79 33.79
CA ASN A 32 -49.73 30.08 34.57
C ASN A 32 -49.09 28.80 35.14
N GLY A 33 -49.91 27.87 35.64
CA GLY A 33 -49.43 26.56 36.11
C GLY A 33 -48.76 25.75 35.00
N THR A 34 -49.34 25.76 33.80
CA THR A 34 -48.78 25.09 32.61
C THR A 34 -47.48 25.75 32.17
N ASN A 35 -47.44 27.08 32.10
CA ASN A 35 -46.24 27.84 31.75
C ASN A 35 -45.08 27.61 32.73
N MET A 36 -45.36 27.56 34.03
CA MET A 36 -44.33 27.25 35.03
C MET A 36 -43.75 25.83 34.85
N ARG A 37 -44.60 24.83 34.58
CA ARG A 37 -44.13 23.46 34.30
C ARG A 37 -43.27 23.41 33.05
N ILE A 38 -43.71 24.06 31.96
CA ILE A 38 -42.93 24.16 30.72
C ILE A 38 -41.58 24.82 30.99
N HIS A 39 -41.56 25.93 31.73
CA HIS A 39 -40.31 26.64 32.05
C HIS A 39 -39.34 25.77 32.85
N SER A 40 -39.83 25.10 33.90
CA SER A 40 -39.00 24.18 34.69
C SER A 40 -38.45 23.00 33.89
N SER A 41 -39.25 22.45 32.96
CA SER A 41 -38.80 21.38 32.07
C SER A 41 -37.71 21.89 31.13
N LEU A 42 -37.89 23.10 30.58
CA LEU A 42 -36.94 23.70 29.66
C LEU A 42 -35.60 24.01 30.35
N GLU A 43 -35.63 24.52 31.59
CA GLU A 43 -34.43 24.73 32.40
C GLU A 43 -33.69 23.41 32.67
N GLN A 44 -34.42 22.34 32.98
CA GLN A 44 -33.83 21.02 33.21
C GLN A 44 -33.18 20.47 31.94
N ASP A 45 -33.82 20.64 30.79
CA ASP A 45 -33.29 20.18 29.50
C ASP A 45 -32.06 20.99 29.07
N VAL A 46 -32.09 22.32 29.25
CA VAL A 46 -30.91 23.18 29.02
C VAL A 46 -29.75 22.76 29.90
N LYS A 47 -29.99 22.47 31.18
CA LYS A 47 -28.96 21.98 32.10
C LYS A 47 -28.37 20.65 31.62
N ARG A 48 -29.22 19.67 31.28
CA ARG A 48 -28.79 18.36 30.77
C ARG A 48 -27.98 18.49 29.47
N LEU A 49 -28.40 19.37 28.56
CA LEU A 49 -27.68 19.62 27.31
C LEU A 49 -26.32 20.27 27.58
N SER A 50 -26.24 21.20 28.53
CA SER A 50 -24.97 21.84 28.91
C SER A 50 -23.97 20.83 29.50
N GLU A 51 -24.44 19.92 30.35
CA GLU A 51 -23.63 18.85 30.94
C GLU A 51 -23.13 17.86 29.87
N LYS A 52 -24.02 17.48 28.92
CA LYS A 52 -23.63 16.64 27.77
C LYS A 52 -22.63 17.33 26.85
N LEU A 53 -22.78 18.63 26.62
CA LEU A 53 -21.85 19.40 25.78
C LEU A 53 -20.47 19.48 26.43
N ALA A 54 -20.41 19.69 27.74
CA ALA A 54 -19.16 19.70 28.50
C ALA A 54 -18.46 18.33 28.46
N SER A 55 -19.21 17.24 28.69
CA SER A 55 -18.64 15.89 28.65
C SER A 55 -18.15 15.50 27.24
N THR A 56 -18.91 15.86 26.20
CA THR A 56 -18.52 15.62 24.81
C THR A 56 -17.27 16.42 24.43
N SER A 57 -17.16 17.66 24.92
CA SER A 57 -15.96 18.50 24.69
C SER A 57 -14.71 17.88 25.31
N LEU A 58 -14.83 17.35 26.54
CA LEU A 58 -13.74 16.63 27.20
C LEU A 58 -13.31 15.37 26.42
N ILE A 59 -14.29 14.61 25.91
CA ILE A 59 -14.00 13.42 25.09
C ILE A 59 -13.26 13.82 23.81
N ILE A 60 -13.70 14.89 23.13
CA ILE A 60 -13.03 15.38 21.91
C ILE A 60 -11.60 15.81 22.21
N GLU A 61 -11.35 16.48 23.33
CA GLU A 61 -10.01 16.91 23.74
C GLU A 61 -9.08 15.70 24.02
N ASN A 62 -9.59 14.69 24.73
CA ASN A 62 -8.85 13.45 24.97
C ASN A 62 -8.52 12.72 23.67
N LEU A 63 -9.49 12.59 22.74
CA LEU A 63 -9.28 11.96 21.44
C LEU A 63 -8.27 12.73 20.58
N LYS A 64 -8.29 14.06 20.62
CA LYS A 64 -7.27 14.88 19.94
C LYS A 64 -5.88 14.61 20.50
N SER A 65 -5.73 14.62 21.82
CA SER A 65 -4.44 14.32 22.48
C SER A 65 -3.93 12.91 22.13
N GLU A 66 -4.82 11.92 22.09
CA GLU A 66 -4.46 10.56 21.70
C GLU A 66 -4.05 10.47 20.23
N ASN A 67 -4.77 11.15 19.34
CA ASN A 67 -4.44 11.20 17.92
C ASN A 67 -3.10 11.89 17.66
N ASP A 68 -2.77 12.94 18.41
CA ASP A 68 -1.47 13.61 18.32
C ASP A 68 -0.33 12.68 18.75
N LYS A 69 -0.54 11.89 19.82
CA LYS A 69 0.42 10.86 20.26
C LYS A 69 0.60 9.76 19.21
N LEU A 70 -0.48 9.27 18.62
CA LEU A 70 -0.43 8.27 17.56
C LEU A 70 0.30 8.79 16.31
N THR A 71 0.04 10.03 15.93
CA THR A 71 0.71 10.69 14.80
C THR A 71 2.21 10.83 15.04
N ALA A 72 2.61 11.23 16.26
CA ALA A 72 4.02 11.31 16.63
C ALA A 72 4.70 9.93 16.60
N ASN A 73 4.05 8.90 17.14
CA ASN A 73 4.55 7.52 17.11
C ASN A 73 4.70 6.98 15.69
N TYR A 74 3.70 7.22 14.83
CA TYR A 74 3.75 6.81 13.42
C TYR A 74 4.94 7.47 12.69
N LYS A 75 5.15 8.78 12.92
CA LYS A 75 6.30 9.50 12.35
C LYS A 75 7.64 8.95 12.84
N TYR A 76 7.75 8.60 14.11
CA TYR A 76 8.96 7.99 14.67
C TYR A 76 9.24 6.62 14.06
N ILE A 77 8.24 5.74 13.97
CA ILE A 77 8.37 4.39 13.41
C ILE A 77 8.75 4.47 11.92
N THR A 78 8.09 5.32 11.14
CA THR A 78 8.38 5.47 9.71
C THR A 78 9.77 6.04 9.46
N GLY A 79 10.22 7.00 10.27
CA GLY A 79 11.59 7.52 10.22
C GLY A 79 12.64 6.44 10.47
N ASN A 80 12.45 5.64 11.53
CA ASN A 80 13.36 4.55 11.86
C ASN A 80 13.38 3.44 10.80
N LEU A 81 12.20 3.11 10.23
CA LEU A 81 12.11 2.13 9.15
C LEU A 81 12.91 2.60 7.93
N HIS A 82 12.80 3.89 7.58
CA HIS A 82 13.55 4.46 6.46
C HIS A 82 15.06 4.41 6.70
N THR A 83 15.52 4.76 7.91
CA THR A 83 16.96 4.66 8.23
C THR A 83 17.46 3.22 8.17
N MET A 84 16.69 2.26 8.68
CA MET A 84 17.04 0.84 8.60
C MET A 84 17.12 0.35 7.14
N GLN A 85 16.16 0.75 6.30
CA GLN A 85 16.19 0.40 4.87
C GLN A 85 17.42 0.94 4.16
N VAL A 86 17.79 2.20 4.42
CA VAL A 86 18.99 2.81 3.82
C VAL A 86 20.27 2.11 4.30
N GLU A 87 20.36 1.75 5.58
CA GLU A 87 21.49 1.00 6.13
C GLU A 87 21.57 -0.42 5.53
N ASP A 88 20.44 -1.11 5.41
CA ASP A 88 20.36 -2.44 4.81
C ASP A 88 20.76 -2.41 3.33
N GLU A 89 20.30 -1.43 2.55
CA GLU A 89 20.72 -1.27 1.16
C GLU A 89 22.23 -1.04 1.04
N ALA A 90 22.80 -0.18 1.89
CA ALA A 90 24.24 0.06 1.93
C ALA A 90 25.04 -1.21 2.31
N ASN A 91 24.53 -2.00 3.25
CA ASN A 91 25.14 -3.26 3.66
C ASN A 91 25.03 -4.34 2.57
N ILE A 92 23.86 -4.46 1.92
CA ILE A 92 23.65 -5.34 0.77
C ILE A 92 24.62 -4.97 -0.36
N TYR A 93 24.81 -3.68 -0.64
CA TYR A 93 25.77 -3.22 -1.63
C TYR A 93 27.21 -3.64 -1.29
N LYS A 94 27.63 -3.47 -0.03
CA LYS A 94 28.95 -3.93 0.45
C LYS A 94 29.12 -5.45 0.29
N ILE A 95 28.11 -6.23 0.67
CA ILE A 95 28.13 -7.70 0.54
C ILE A 95 28.23 -8.10 -0.93
N ARG A 96 27.45 -7.48 -1.82
CA ARG A 96 27.54 -7.71 -3.28
C ARG A 96 28.95 -7.43 -3.79
N LYS A 97 29.54 -6.30 -3.41
CA LYS A 97 30.92 -5.97 -3.79
C LYS A 97 31.93 -7.00 -3.28
N ILE A 98 31.74 -7.55 -2.08
CA ILE A 98 32.62 -8.61 -1.55
C ILE A 98 32.45 -9.88 -2.37
N ILE A 99 31.21 -10.34 -2.59
CA ILE A 99 30.90 -11.54 -3.38
C ILE A 99 31.52 -11.46 -4.78
N ASP A 100 31.43 -10.28 -5.41
CA ASP A 100 31.92 -10.06 -6.78
C ASP A 100 33.45 -10.12 -6.89
N ASN A 101 34.15 -9.97 -5.76
CA ASN A 101 35.61 -10.05 -5.68
C ASN A 101 36.11 -11.37 -5.07
N LEU A 102 35.20 -12.31 -4.72
CA LEU A 102 35.62 -13.60 -4.19
C LEU A 102 36.26 -14.46 -5.30
N PRO A 103 37.38 -15.14 -5.01
CA PRO A 103 38.00 -16.03 -5.97
C PRO A 103 37.04 -17.17 -6.33
N GLY A 104 36.92 -17.44 -7.63
CA GLY A 104 36.03 -18.47 -8.16
C GLY A 104 34.57 -18.04 -8.32
N VAL A 105 34.19 -16.80 -7.97
CA VAL A 105 32.88 -16.25 -8.34
C VAL A 105 32.96 -15.60 -9.72
N SER A 106 32.08 -15.99 -10.62
CA SER A 106 31.94 -15.41 -11.95
C SER A 106 30.49 -15.01 -12.18
N LYS A 107 30.29 -13.76 -12.63
CA LYS A 107 29.00 -13.28 -13.11
C LYS A 107 29.04 -13.21 -14.62
N LYS A 108 28.07 -13.85 -15.27
CA LYS A 108 27.96 -13.87 -16.72
C LYS A 108 26.52 -13.66 -17.14
N LEU A 109 26.32 -13.09 -18.32
CA LEU A 109 25.04 -13.04 -18.99
C LEU A 109 25.06 -14.09 -20.11
N ALA A 110 24.02 -14.91 -20.22
CA ALA A 110 23.98 -15.94 -21.26
C ALA A 110 22.57 -16.27 -21.70
N PHE A 111 22.46 -16.78 -22.93
CA PHE A 111 21.28 -17.51 -23.38
C PHE A 111 21.38 -18.97 -22.96
N ILE A 112 20.28 -19.55 -22.49
CA ILE A 112 20.19 -21.01 -22.32
C ILE A 112 20.05 -21.63 -23.71
N LYS A 113 20.99 -22.49 -24.08
CA LYS A 113 20.89 -23.32 -25.29
C LYS A 113 20.17 -24.63 -25.03
N GLU A 114 20.47 -25.26 -23.89
CA GLU A 114 19.98 -26.60 -23.60
C GLU A 114 20.00 -26.88 -22.09
N LEU A 115 19.04 -27.66 -21.61
CA LEU A 115 19.04 -28.29 -20.30
C LEU A 115 19.21 -29.81 -20.45
N ARG A 116 20.35 -30.33 -20.00
CA ARG A 116 20.70 -31.76 -20.05
C ARG A 116 20.51 -32.42 -18.69
N ASN A 117 20.10 -33.68 -18.69
CA ASN A 117 20.14 -34.55 -17.50
C ASN A 117 21.05 -35.73 -17.81
N GLU A 118 22.21 -35.78 -17.14
CA GLU A 118 23.18 -36.86 -17.28
C GLU A 118 23.22 -37.62 -15.94
N LYS A 119 22.65 -38.82 -15.90
CA LYS A 119 22.64 -39.70 -14.70
C LYS A 119 22.07 -39.02 -13.43
N GLY A 120 21.04 -38.20 -13.58
CA GLY A 120 20.39 -37.51 -12.46
C GLY A 120 21.01 -36.16 -12.09
N VAL A 121 22.08 -35.75 -12.77
CA VAL A 121 22.68 -34.42 -12.62
C VAL A 121 22.22 -33.52 -13.77
N TYR A 122 21.71 -32.34 -13.42
CA TYR A 122 21.27 -31.35 -14.40
C TYR A 122 22.40 -30.41 -14.79
N TYR A 123 22.53 -30.16 -16.08
CA TYR A 123 23.50 -29.24 -16.66
C TYR A 123 22.79 -28.25 -17.57
N LEU A 124 23.16 -26.97 -17.46
CA LEU A 124 22.78 -25.96 -18.44
C LEU A 124 23.94 -25.75 -19.41
N VAL A 125 23.60 -25.72 -20.69
CA VAL A 125 24.50 -25.30 -21.76
C VAL A 125 24.18 -23.84 -22.06
N PHE A 126 25.18 -22.99 -21.90
CA PHE A 126 25.04 -21.56 -22.08
C PHE A 126 25.75 -21.08 -23.33
N ASP A 127 25.23 -19.99 -23.88
CA ASP A 127 25.87 -19.19 -24.92
C ASP A 127 26.08 -17.78 -24.36
N TYR A 128 27.30 -17.50 -23.92
CA TYR A 128 27.61 -16.28 -23.18
C TYR A 128 27.55 -15.04 -24.08
N VAL A 129 27.04 -13.95 -23.52
CA VAL A 129 26.85 -12.70 -24.26
C VAL A 129 27.26 -11.49 -23.45
N ASN A 130 27.62 -10.43 -24.16
CA ASN A 130 27.90 -9.11 -23.58
C ASN A 130 26.71 -8.18 -23.82
N TRP A 131 26.32 -7.43 -22.80
CA TRP A 131 25.26 -6.43 -22.88
C TRP A 131 25.88 -5.03 -22.89
N PHE A 132 25.67 -4.32 -24.00
CA PHE A 132 26.09 -2.94 -24.19
C PHE A 132 24.90 -1.98 -24.14
N HIS A 133 25.15 -0.74 -23.70
CA HIS A 133 24.15 0.33 -23.66
C HIS A 133 24.69 1.62 -24.30
N GLY A 134 23.79 2.47 -24.79
CA GLY A 134 24.11 3.82 -25.28
C GLY A 134 25.05 3.81 -26.48
N ASP A 135 26.13 4.59 -26.40
CA ASP A 135 27.08 4.72 -27.52
C ASP A 135 27.94 3.46 -27.68
N ASP A 136 28.24 2.73 -26.60
CA ASP A 136 28.93 1.44 -26.67
C ASP A 136 28.09 0.40 -27.39
N ALA A 137 26.76 0.44 -27.22
CA ALA A 137 25.84 -0.44 -27.96
C ALA A 137 25.88 -0.17 -29.46
N LYS A 138 25.85 1.11 -29.87
CA LYS A 138 25.94 1.50 -31.29
C LYS A 138 27.27 1.08 -31.88
N LYS A 139 28.36 1.31 -31.15
CA LYS A 139 29.71 0.91 -31.58
C LYS A 139 29.81 -0.61 -31.75
N ALA A 140 29.31 -1.37 -30.76
CA ALA A 140 29.31 -2.82 -30.84
C ALA A 140 28.44 -3.33 -32.01
N ALA A 141 27.27 -2.74 -32.22
CA ALA A 141 26.41 -3.09 -33.35
C ALA A 141 27.05 -2.74 -34.71
N GLN A 142 27.80 -1.65 -34.80
CA GLN A 142 28.52 -1.25 -36.02
C GLN A 142 29.67 -2.22 -36.35
N GLU A 143 30.47 -2.58 -35.35
CA GLU A 143 31.55 -3.56 -35.48
C GLU A 143 31.03 -4.94 -35.94
N ASP A 144 29.81 -5.31 -35.54
CA ASP A 144 29.17 -6.58 -35.93
C ASP A 144 28.45 -6.49 -37.29
N ASN A 145 28.53 -5.34 -37.97
CA ASN A 145 27.80 -5.04 -39.22
C ASN A 145 26.28 -5.20 -39.09
N ASN A 146 25.72 -4.90 -37.91
CA ASN A 146 24.28 -4.94 -37.71
C ASN A 146 23.60 -3.82 -38.55
N PRO A 147 22.63 -4.15 -39.41
CA PRO A 147 21.99 -3.16 -40.29
C PRO A 147 21.26 -2.05 -39.51
N ASN A 148 20.88 -2.30 -38.26
CA ASN A 148 20.15 -1.37 -37.41
C ASN A 148 21.05 -0.65 -36.39
N ALA A 149 22.38 -0.69 -36.55
CA ALA A 149 23.31 -0.11 -35.58
C ALA A 149 23.09 1.40 -35.33
N ALA A 150 22.51 2.13 -36.28
CA ALA A 150 22.17 3.55 -36.14
C ALA A 150 20.86 3.81 -35.35
N SER A 151 20.02 2.80 -35.15
CA SER A 151 18.69 2.94 -34.51
C SER A 151 18.34 1.69 -33.69
N LEU A 152 19.14 1.42 -32.65
CA LEU A 152 18.91 0.31 -31.74
C LEU A 152 17.69 0.53 -30.84
N SER A 153 16.89 -0.51 -30.64
CA SER A 153 15.79 -0.52 -29.68
C SER A 153 16.30 -0.17 -28.28
N ASN A 154 15.75 0.88 -27.69
CA ASN A 154 16.09 1.36 -26.34
C ASN A 154 17.60 1.63 -26.11
N ASN A 155 18.39 1.84 -27.18
CA ASN A 155 19.85 1.98 -27.12
C ASN A 155 20.59 0.79 -26.47
N PHE A 156 20.07 -0.44 -26.59
CA PHE A 156 20.74 -1.64 -26.11
C PHE A 156 21.19 -2.54 -27.25
N TYR A 157 22.28 -3.27 -27.02
CA TYR A 157 22.77 -4.29 -27.95
C TYR A 157 23.36 -5.46 -27.17
N ILE A 158 22.93 -6.67 -27.50
CA ILE A 158 23.47 -7.90 -26.94
C ILE A 158 24.32 -8.55 -28.01
N ARG A 159 25.62 -8.67 -27.74
CA ARG A 159 26.58 -9.28 -28.65
C ARG A 159 26.97 -10.66 -28.14
N ASN A 160 27.04 -11.60 -29.06
CA ASN A 160 27.73 -12.86 -28.85
C ASN A 160 29.06 -12.83 -29.62
N GLU A 161 30.17 -12.56 -28.92
CA GLU A 161 31.51 -12.48 -29.55
C GLU A 161 32.07 -13.86 -29.90
N ILE A 162 31.78 -14.86 -29.06
CA ILE A 162 32.33 -16.20 -29.15
C ILE A 162 31.20 -17.18 -28.84
N ILE A 163 30.80 -17.96 -29.84
CA ILE A 163 29.84 -19.05 -29.65
C ILE A 163 30.55 -20.16 -28.87
N GLU A 164 30.52 -20.05 -27.55
CA GLU A 164 31.08 -21.01 -26.62
C GLU A 164 29.93 -21.69 -25.86
N ASN A 165 29.70 -22.97 -26.16
CA ASN A 165 28.68 -23.77 -25.50
C ASN A 165 29.24 -24.37 -24.20
N ASP A 166 29.35 -23.52 -23.18
CA ASP A 166 29.87 -23.94 -21.88
C ASP A 166 28.82 -24.72 -21.10
N LYS A 167 29.23 -25.83 -20.49
CA LYS A 167 28.34 -26.77 -19.78
C LYS A 167 28.59 -26.65 -18.28
N VAL A 168 27.62 -26.13 -17.54
CA VAL A 168 27.75 -25.84 -16.11
C VAL A 168 26.72 -26.62 -15.30
N VAL A 169 27.11 -27.10 -14.12
CA VAL A 169 26.23 -27.88 -13.24
C VAL A 169 25.16 -26.97 -12.64
N LEU A 170 23.89 -27.37 -12.80
CA LEU A 170 22.76 -26.75 -12.10
C LEU A 170 22.42 -27.60 -10.87
N ARG A 171 22.70 -27.07 -9.68
CA ARG A 171 22.39 -27.75 -8.42
C ARG A 171 20.97 -27.45 -7.96
N ASN A 172 20.43 -28.35 -7.14
CA ASN A 172 19.08 -28.22 -6.57
C ASN A 172 18.93 -27.06 -5.57
N ASP A 173 20.04 -26.55 -5.04
CA ASP A 173 20.11 -25.39 -4.16
C ASP A 173 20.38 -24.07 -4.90
N ALA A 174 20.41 -24.09 -6.24
CA ALA A 174 20.47 -22.87 -7.02
C ALA A 174 19.20 -22.03 -6.83
N MET A 175 19.38 -20.73 -6.65
CA MET A 175 18.26 -19.79 -6.63
C MET A 175 17.89 -19.44 -8.07
N ILE A 176 16.63 -19.63 -8.43
CA ILE A 176 16.16 -19.43 -9.80
C ILE A 176 15.01 -18.43 -9.77
N TYR A 177 15.17 -17.34 -10.52
CA TYR A 177 14.18 -16.29 -10.66
C TYR A 177 13.84 -16.10 -12.13
N GLU A 178 12.56 -16.26 -12.46
CA GLU A 178 12.05 -16.01 -13.80
C GLU A 178 11.27 -14.70 -13.86
N LEU A 179 11.32 -14.05 -15.02
CA LEU A 179 10.66 -12.80 -15.28
C LEU A 179 9.18 -13.06 -15.59
N ASN A 180 8.31 -12.65 -14.68
CA ASN A 180 6.87 -12.72 -14.85
C ASN A 180 6.31 -11.30 -14.99
N GLY A 181 6.15 -10.86 -16.24
CA GLY A 181 5.85 -9.47 -16.56
C GLY A 181 7.04 -8.57 -16.24
N ALA A 182 6.89 -7.67 -15.25
CA ALA A 182 7.94 -6.74 -14.82
C ALA A 182 8.66 -7.17 -13.52
N LEU A 183 8.31 -8.34 -12.95
CA LEU A 183 8.83 -8.78 -11.65
C LEU A 183 9.53 -10.13 -11.78
N LEU A 184 10.65 -10.26 -11.09
CA LEU A 184 11.32 -11.53 -10.87
C LEU A 184 10.56 -12.34 -9.83
N LYS A 185 10.22 -13.58 -10.16
CA LYS A 185 9.57 -14.53 -9.24
C LYS A 185 10.46 -15.74 -9.04
N TYR A 186 10.65 -16.12 -7.78
CA TYR A 186 11.34 -17.35 -7.44
C TYR A 186 10.58 -18.56 -7.98
N ILE A 187 11.31 -19.49 -8.59
CA ILE A 187 10.81 -20.78 -9.06
C ILE A 187 11.62 -21.90 -8.40
N ALA A 188 10.92 -22.93 -7.94
CA ALA A 188 11.58 -24.09 -7.36
C ALA A 188 12.34 -24.89 -8.43
N PHE A 189 13.48 -25.47 -8.07
CA PHE A 189 14.33 -26.22 -8.98
C PHE A 189 13.57 -27.27 -9.83
N ASN A 190 12.69 -28.06 -9.20
CA ASN A 190 11.94 -29.11 -9.89
C ASN A 190 10.98 -28.55 -10.95
N ASP A 191 10.38 -27.40 -10.68
CA ASP A 191 9.48 -26.74 -11.62
C ASP A 191 10.31 -26.23 -12.82
N PHE A 192 11.42 -25.54 -12.55
CA PHE A 192 12.32 -25.05 -13.60
C PHE A 192 12.83 -26.17 -14.52
N VAL A 193 13.34 -27.28 -13.97
CA VAL A 193 13.88 -28.37 -14.79
C VAL A 193 12.82 -29.20 -15.51
N SER A 194 11.54 -29.05 -15.13
CA SER A 194 10.42 -29.70 -15.81
C SER A 194 10.04 -28.98 -17.12
N GLU A 195 10.37 -27.69 -17.25
CA GLU A 195 10.02 -26.84 -18.40
C GLU A 195 11.03 -26.89 -19.56
N LYS A 196 11.75 -28.01 -19.76
CA LYS A 196 12.93 -28.11 -20.64
C LYS A 196 12.84 -27.42 -22.01
N THR A 197 11.68 -27.48 -22.67
CA THR A 197 11.47 -26.91 -24.01
C THR A 197 11.22 -25.40 -24.00
N ASN A 198 10.80 -24.83 -22.88
CA ASN A 198 10.48 -23.41 -22.73
C ASN A 198 11.69 -22.59 -22.25
N LEU A 199 12.84 -23.22 -22.01
CA LEU A 199 14.03 -22.54 -21.48
C LEU A 199 14.95 -21.97 -22.57
N VAL A 200 14.85 -22.47 -23.80
CA VAL A 200 15.79 -22.15 -24.88
C VAL A 200 15.68 -20.69 -25.30
N ASP A 201 16.83 -20.05 -25.53
CA ASP A 201 16.99 -18.64 -25.94
C ASP A 201 16.47 -17.60 -24.93
N ARG A 202 16.16 -18.02 -23.69
CA ARG A 202 15.92 -17.11 -22.57
C ARG A 202 17.24 -16.60 -22.02
N LEU A 203 17.27 -15.31 -21.70
CA LEU A 203 18.46 -14.57 -21.26
C LEU A 203 18.52 -14.56 -19.73
N PHE A 204 19.65 -14.97 -19.16
CA PHE A 204 19.83 -15.00 -17.71
C PHE A 204 21.11 -14.31 -17.28
N ASN A 205 21.04 -13.55 -16.19
CA ASN A 205 22.18 -13.26 -15.33
C ASN A 205 22.48 -14.51 -14.50
N ILE A 206 23.72 -14.95 -14.55
CA ILE A 206 24.17 -16.22 -13.97
C ILE A 206 25.30 -15.91 -13.00
N VAL A 207 25.19 -16.42 -11.79
CA VAL A 207 26.31 -16.47 -10.84
C VAL A 207 26.81 -17.90 -10.77
N ILE A 208 28.08 -18.06 -11.13
CA ILE A 208 28.80 -19.33 -11.08
C ILE A 208 29.82 -19.24 -9.95
N VAL A 209 29.83 -20.23 -9.07
CA VAL A 209 30.85 -20.38 -8.03
C VAL A 209 31.63 -21.66 -8.33
N THR A 210 32.91 -21.49 -8.66
CA THR A 210 33.82 -22.50 -9.20
C THR A 210 33.30 -23.03 -10.55
N ASP A 211 32.38 -23.98 -10.52
CA ASP A 211 31.87 -24.73 -11.68
C ASP A 211 30.35 -25.00 -11.57
N LYS A 212 29.70 -24.33 -10.62
CA LYS A 212 28.30 -24.57 -10.26
C LYS A 212 27.51 -23.29 -10.29
N ILE A 213 26.33 -23.37 -10.87
CA ILE A 213 25.36 -22.28 -10.86
C ILE A 213 24.77 -22.18 -9.46
N THR A 214 24.81 -20.97 -8.89
CA THR A 214 24.20 -20.66 -7.59
C THR A 214 23.01 -19.71 -7.72
N LEU A 215 22.98 -18.89 -8.78
CA LEU A 215 21.89 -17.95 -9.06
C LEU A 215 21.63 -17.88 -10.57
N LEU A 216 20.34 -17.90 -10.92
CA LEU A 216 19.81 -17.57 -12.25
C LEU A 216 18.75 -16.48 -12.08
N GLU A 217 18.93 -15.36 -12.75
CA GLU A 217 17.94 -14.28 -12.81
C GLU A 217 17.64 -13.93 -14.26
N GLU A 218 16.43 -14.26 -14.72
CA GLU A 218 16.01 -13.96 -16.08
C GLU A 218 16.01 -12.45 -16.35
N GLN A 219 16.48 -12.06 -17.53
CA GLN A 219 16.55 -10.68 -17.95
C GLN A 219 15.59 -10.41 -19.09
N TYR A 220 14.99 -9.21 -19.07
CA TYR A 220 14.22 -8.72 -20.20
C TYR A 220 15.13 -8.56 -21.42
N ARG A 221 14.67 -9.08 -22.56
CA ARG A 221 15.30 -8.87 -23.86
C ARG A 221 14.57 -7.74 -24.60
N PRO A 222 15.22 -6.59 -24.85
CA PRO A 222 14.65 -5.48 -25.60
C PRO A 222 14.37 -5.80 -27.08
#